data_AF-A0A9W3H6J9-F1
#
_entry.id   AF-A0A9W3H6J9-F1
#
_cell.length_a   1.000
_cell.length_b   1.000
_cell.length_c   1.000
_cell.angle_alpha   90.00
_cell.angle_beta   90.00
_cell.angle_gamma   90.00
#
_symmetry.space_group_name_H-M   'P 1'
#
loop_
_entity.id
_entity.type
_entity.pdbx_description
1 polymer ?
#
loop_
_entity_poly.entity_id
_entity_poly.type
_entity_poly.pdbx_seq_one_letter_code
_entity_poly.pdbx_strand_id
1 'polypeptide(L)'
;MLFSCVLQFFSFSFFFNISDDVVPYFKTEPGLPQIHLEGNRLVLTCLAEGSWPLEFKWTHNDSELTTYSSEYKYIIPSLQRLDAGFYRCVVRNRMGALLQRRSEVHVAYMGNFMDTDQRKMVSQGQAAVLNLLPLASCPRPQVTWFREGHKIIPSNRMSEFLELILPRGLRLM
;
A
#
# COMPACT_ATOMS: atom_id res chain seq x y z
N MET A 1 22.06 32.42 71.40
CA MET A 1 22.70 31.19 70.92
C MET A 1 21.81 30.04 71.38
N LEU A 2 21.16 29.20 70.58
CA LEU A 2 21.24 28.82 69.17
C LEU A 2 19.83 28.37 68.74
N PHE A 3 19.45 28.68 67.50
CA PHE A 3 18.35 28.04 66.78
C PHE A 3 18.77 26.61 66.36
N SER A 4 17.91 25.60 66.51
CA SER A 4 17.86 24.40 65.65
C SER A 4 16.57 23.64 65.97
N CYS A 5 15.46 23.80 65.25
CA CYS A 5 15.12 23.44 63.87
C CYS A 5 14.81 21.93 63.68
N VAL A 6 13.52 21.62 63.85
CA VAL A 6 12.63 20.70 63.12
C VAL A 6 13.07 19.22 62.93
N LEU A 7 12.29 18.33 63.56
CA LEU A 7 12.11 16.93 63.20
C LEU A 7 11.67 16.79 61.73
N GLN A 8 12.52 16.21 60.88
CA GLN A 8 12.06 15.61 59.62
C GLN A 8 12.53 14.16 59.55
N PHE A 9 11.56 13.27 59.75
CA PHE A 9 11.63 11.89 59.30
C PHE A 9 11.78 11.91 57.78
N PHE A 10 13.01 11.75 57.27
CA PHE A 10 13.21 11.32 55.89
C PHE A 10 12.82 9.84 55.81
N SER A 11 11.51 9.56 55.83
CA SER A 11 11.01 8.37 55.17
C SER A 11 11.33 8.57 53.70
N PHE A 12 12.45 8.01 53.24
CA PHE A 12 12.62 7.71 51.82
C PHE A 12 11.61 6.61 51.51
N SER A 13 10.34 7.02 51.40
CA SER A 13 9.37 6.30 50.61
C SER A 13 9.92 6.38 49.19
N PHE A 14 10.70 5.38 48.80
CA PHE A 14 10.78 5.00 47.40
C PHE A 14 9.33 4.75 47.00
N PHE A 15 8.67 5.79 46.49
CA PHE A 15 7.53 5.60 45.63
C PHE A 15 8.12 4.88 44.42
N PHE A 16 8.18 3.54 44.50
CA PHE A 16 8.11 2.70 43.32
C PHE A 16 6.84 3.16 42.61
N ASN A 17 7.02 4.07 41.67
CA ASN A 17 6.02 4.32 40.65
C ASN A 17 5.94 2.99 39.91
N ILE A 18 5.01 2.12 40.32
CA ILE A 18 4.66 0.94 39.53
C ILE A 18 4.00 1.53 38.30
N SER A 19 4.82 1.89 37.32
CA SER A 19 4.35 2.02 35.95
C SER A 19 3.87 0.62 35.61
N ASP A 20 2.56 0.36 35.74
CA ASP A 20 1.98 -0.90 35.30
C ASP A 20 2.52 -1.19 33.90
N ASP A 21 3.15 -2.33 33.77
CA ASP A 21 3.97 -2.62 32.61
C ASP A 21 3.05 -3.06 31.46
N VAL A 22 2.67 -2.11 30.61
CA VAL A 22 1.72 -2.31 29.52
C VAL A 22 2.46 -2.74 28.25
N VAL A 23 2.13 -3.95 27.77
CA VAL A 23 2.55 -4.43 26.44
C VAL A 23 2.04 -3.50 25.34
N PRO A 24 2.75 -3.36 24.20
CA PRO A 24 2.25 -2.54 23.10
C PRO A 24 0.89 -3.07 22.60
N TYR A 25 0.00 -2.19 22.14
CA TYR A 25 -1.22 -2.54 21.42
C TYR A 25 -1.58 -1.45 20.40
N PHE A 26 -2.25 -1.82 19.31
CA PHE A 26 -2.68 -0.87 18.28
C PHE A 26 -4.01 -0.21 18.66
N LYS A 27 -4.08 1.12 18.51
CA LYS A 27 -5.36 1.85 18.67
C LYS A 27 -6.30 1.63 17.50
N THR A 28 -5.72 1.56 16.31
CA THR A 28 -6.45 1.50 15.05
C THR A 28 -5.72 0.59 14.09
N GLU A 29 -6.49 -0.22 13.38
CA GLU A 29 -5.96 -0.99 12.26
C GLU A 29 -5.73 -0.08 11.04
N PRO A 30 -4.84 -0.48 10.11
CA PRO A 30 -4.75 0.17 8.81
C PRO A 30 -6.10 0.20 8.09
N GLY A 31 -6.32 1.25 7.30
CA GLY A 31 -7.51 1.36 6.45
C GLY A 31 -7.54 0.31 5.33
N LEU A 32 -8.63 0.32 4.57
CA LEU A 32 -8.74 -0.51 3.36
C LEU A 32 -7.66 -0.14 2.34
N PRO A 33 -7.28 -1.06 1.43
CA PRO A 33 -6.35 -0.78 0.35
C PRO A 33 -6.78 0.44 -0.46
N GLN A 34 -5.85 1.34 -0.73
CA GLN A 34 -6.08 2.55 -1.51
C GLN A 34 -5.16 2.61 -2.72
N ILE A 35 -5.67 3.21 -3.79
CA ILE A 35 -4.91 3.49 -5.00
C ILE A 35 -4.47 4.95 -4.96
N HIS A 36 -3.17 5.16 -5.04
CA HIS A 36 -2.53 6.48 -5.07
C HIS A 36 -1.95 6.76 -6.46
N LEU A 37 -1.86 8.02 -6.88
CA LEU A 37 -1.22 8.38 -8.15
C LEU A 37 0.31 8.45 -7.99
N GLU A 38 1.07 8.17 -9.06
CA GLU A 38 2.51 8.49 -9.11
C GLU A 38 2.73 9.97 -8.79
N GLY A 39 3.78 10.28 -8.01
CA GLY A 39 4.09 11.62 -7.56
C GLY A 39 3.34 12.10 -6.31
N ASN A 40 2.29 11.40 -5.88
CA ASN A 40 1.60 11.75 -4.64
C ASN A 40 2.49 11.51 -3.42
N ARG A 41 2.32 12.34 -2.39
CA ARG A 41 2.90 12.13 -1.06
C ARG A 41 2.07 11.09 -0.29
N LEU A 42 2.71 10.04 0.20
CA LEU A 42 2.10 9.03 1.07
C LEU A 42 2.63 9.16 2.51
N VAL A 43 1.73 9.03 3.48
CA VAL A 43 2.06 8.98 4.91
C VAL A 43 1.39 7.76 5.53
N LEU A 44 2.20 6.79 5.94
CA LEU A 44 1.76 5.65 6.71
C LEU A 44 1.95 5.95 8.20
N THR A 45 1.03 5.49 9.05
CA THR A 45 1.07 5.77 10.49
C THR A 45 0.89 4.49 11.30
N CYS A 46 1.66 4.38 12.37
CA CYS A 46 1.61 3.28 13.31
C CYS A 46 1.05 3.78 14.65
N LEU A 47 -0.28 3.74 14.79
CA LEU A 47 -0.95 4.23 15.99
C LEU A 47 -1.01 3.14 17.05
N ALA A 48 -0.03 3.14 17.95
CA ALA A 48 0.08 2.19 19.07
C ALA A 48 0.26 2.90 20.41
N GLU A 49 -0.14 2.23 21.48
CA GLU A 49 0.08 2.61 22.87
C GLU A 49 0.74 1.47 23.64
N GLY A 50 1.25 1.79 24.83
CA GLY A 50 1.96 0.88 25.72
C GLY A 50 2.91 1.65 26.62
N SER A 51 3.64 0.95 27.49
CA SER A 51 4.67 1.59 28.31
C SER A 51 5.77 2.18 27.44
N TRP A 52 6.16 3.43 27.73
CA TRP A 52 7.29 4.10 27.07
C TRP A 52 8.64 3.52 27.55
N PRO A 53 9.71 3.58 26.73
CA PRO A 53 9.74 4.11 25.35
C PRO A 53 9.16 3.11 24.33
N LEU A 54 8.28 3.61 23.45
CA LEU A 54 7.82 2.89 22.27
C LEU A 54 8.75 3.17 21.09
N GLU A 55 9.17 2.11 20.41
CA GLU A 55 9.97 2.18 19.20
C GLU A 55 9.24 1.51 18.04
N PHE A 56 9.41 2.06 16.85
CA PHE A 56 8.70 1.69 15.64
C PHE A 56 9.70 1.35 14.54
N LYS A 57 9.37 0.33 13.76
CA LYS A 57 10.12 -0.12 12.59
C LYS A 57 9.17 -0.38 11.44
N TRP A 58 9.53 0.02 10.23
CA TRP A 58 8.74 -0.22 9.02
C TRP A 58 9.32 -1.33 8.15
N THR A 59 8.41 -2.09 7.54
CA THR A 59 8.73 -3.14 6.57
C THR A 59 7.90 -2.97 5.30
N HIS A 60 8.48 -3.30 4.14
CA HIS A 60 7.83 -3.34 2.83
C HIS A 60 8.10 -4.69 2.18
N ASN A 61 7.02 -5.40 1.81
CA ASN A 61 7.10 -6.76 1.25
C ASN A 61 7.99 -7.69 2.09
N ASP A 62 7.78 -7.67 3.41
CA ASP A 62 8.54 -8.42 4.41
C ASP A 62 10.04 -8.04 4.55
N SER A 63 10.54 -7.06 3.78
CA SER A 63 11.89 -6.49 3.91
C SER A 63 11.91 -5.30 4.86
N GLU A 64 12.97 -5.14 5.63
CA GLU A 64 13.13 -3.99 6.54
C GLU A 64 13.42 -2.70 5.77
N LEU A 65 12.63 -1.65 6.03
CA LEU A 65 12.84 -0.32 5.46
C LEU A 65 13.59 0.61 6.39
N THR A 66 13.33 0.50 7.68
CA THR A 66 13.92 1.36 8.71
C THR A 66 14.48 0.51 9.85
N THR A 67 15.30 1.11 10.69
CA THR A 67 15.60 0.58 12.02
C THR A 67 14.54 1.03 13.03
N TYR A 68 14.62 0.52 14.26
CA TYR A 68 13.76 0.98 15.35
C TYR A 68 14.08 2.43 15.71
N SER A 69 13.05 3.27 15.82
CA SER A 69 13.14 4.66 16.25
C SER A 69 11.85 5.11 16.94
N SER A 70 11.81 6.30 17.52
CA SER A 70 10.57 6.89 18.07
C SER A 70 9.60 7.42 17.00
N GLU A 71 9.97 7.37 15.72
CA GLU A 71 9.15 7.87 14.61
C GLU A 71 8.09 6.83 14.19
N TYR A 72 6.83 7.12 14.51
CA TYR A 72 5.70 6.26 14.21
C TYR A 72 5.14 6.45 12.79
N LYS A 73 5.69 7.38 11.99
CA LYS A 73 5.28 7.61 10.61
C LYS A 73 6.33 7.13 9.61
N TYR A 74 5.86 6.66 8.46
CA TYR A 74 6.72 6.46 7.29
C TYR A 74 6.20 7.31 6.14
N ILE A 75 7.08 8.11 5.55
CA ILE A 75 6.72 9.16 4.60
C ILE A 75 7.43 8.89 3.28
N ILE A 76 6.65 8.74 2.22
CA ILE A 76 7.15 8.71 0.84
C ILE A 76 6.79 10.06 0.22
N PRO A 77 7.78 10.95 -0.04
CA PRO A 77 7.49 12.30 -0.53
C PRO A 77 6.82 12.32 -1.90
N SER A 78 7.20 11.37 -2.77
CA SER A 78 6.75 11.26 -4.15
C SER A 78 6.71 9.79 -4.53
N LEU A 79 5.51 9.22 -4.64
CA LEU A 79 5.29 7.80 -4.94
C LEU A 79 5.75 7.40 -6.33
N GLN A 80 6.40 6.25 -6.42
CA GLN A 80 6.78 5.57 -7.65
C GLN A 80 6.12 4.19 -7.74
N ARG A 81 6.07 3.59 -8.94
CA ARG A 81 5.50 2.24 -9.13
C ARG A 81 6.12 1.17 -8.24
N LEU A 82 7.40 1.30 -7.93
CA LEU A 82 8.16 0.36 -7.08
C LEU A 82 7.78 0.44 -5.60
N ASP A 83 7.14 1.54 -5.18
CA ASP A 83 6.64 1.70 -3.81
C ASP A 83 5.32 0.93 -3.60
N ALA A 84 4.68 0.43 -4.67
CA ALA A 84 3.51 -0.43 -4.52
C ALA A 84 3.87 -1.72 -3.75
N GLY A 85 2.98 -2.17 -2.88
CA GLY A 85 3.19 -3.39 -2.09
C GLY A 85 2.56 -3.34 -0.71
N PHE A 86 3.03 -4.24 0.16
CA PHE A 86 2.52 -4.40 1.51
C PHE A 86 3.44 -3.76 2.53
N TYR A 87 2.92 -2.79 3.27
CA TYR A 87 3.62 -2.14 4.37
C TYR A 87 3.10 -2.64 5.72
N ARG A 88 4.01 -2.80 6.68
CA ARG A 88 3.68 -3.05 8.10
C ARG A 88 4.63 -2.32 9.02
N CYS A 89 4.08 -1.84 10.13
CA CYS A 89 4.84 -1.39 11.27
C CYS A 89 5.05 -2.53 12.29
N VAL A 90 6.23 -2.55 12.91
CA VAL A 90 6.49 -3.29 14.15
C VAL A 90 6.68 -2.26 15.26
N VAL A 91 5.88 -2.37 16.32
CA VAL A 91 6.02 -1.55 17.53
C VAL A 91 6.60 -2.40 18.65
N ARG A 92 7.52 -1.87 19.44
CA ARG A 92 8.08 -2.56 20.60
C ARG A 92 8.29 -1.64 21.80
N ASN A 93 8.28 -2.23 22.99
CA ASN A 93 8.81 -1.65 24.22
C ASN A 93 9.50 -2.74 25.04
N ARG A 94 9.84 -2.45 26.31
CA ARG A 94 10.48 -3.41 27.23
C ARG A 94 9.65 -4.68 27.50
N MET A 95 8.33 -4.63 27.30
CA MET A 95 7.42 -5.75 27.56
C MET A 95 7.24 -6.67 26.36
N GLY A 96 7.54 -6.21 25.15
CA GLY A 96 7.44 -7.04 23.95
C GLY A 96 7.37 -6.25 22.66
N ALA A 97 7.04 -6.94 21.57
CA ALA A 97 6.86 -6.37 20.25
C ALA A 97 5.59 -6.91 19.59
N LEU A 98 4.92 -6.06 18.82
CA LEU A 98 3.75 -6.41 18.01
C LEU A 98 3.93 -5.99 16.57
N LEU A 99 3.37 -6.82 15.67
CA LEU A 99 3.35 -6.59 14.23
C LEU A 99 1.96 -6.13 13.81
N GLN A 100 1.88 -5.00 13.11
CA GLN A 100 0.64 -4.44 12.59
C GLN A 100 0.10 -5.32 11.44
N ARG A 101 -1.22 -5.28 11.22
CA ARG A 101 -1.82 -5.82 9.99
C ARG A 101 -1.22 -5.15 8.75
N ARG A 102 -1.27 -5.86 7.62
CA ARG A 102 -0.76 -5.38 6.33
C ARG A 102 -1.59 -4.20 5.83
N SER A 103 -0.93 -3.12 5.44
CA SER A 103 -1.49 -2.03 4.64
C SER A 103 -1.05 -2.23 3.20
N GLU A 104 -2.01 -2.46 2.30
CA GLU A 104 -1.73 -2.61 0.86
C GLU A 104 -1.78 -1.25 0.18
N VAL A 105 -0.67 -0.91 -0.49
CA VAL A 105 -0.50 0.34 -1.23
C VAL A 105 -0.46 0.00 -2.71
N HIS A 106 -1.41 0.53 -3.47
CA HIS A 106 -1.38 0.50 -4.93
C HIS A 106 -0.96 1.85 -5.48
N VAL A 107 -0.16 1.83 -6.53
CA VAL A 107 0.22 3.02 -7.28
C VAL A 107 -0.38 2.90 -8.67
N ALA A 108 -1.18 3.89 -9.05
CA ALA A 108 -1.84 3.94 -10.33
C ALA A 108 -0.85 4.34 -11.43
N TYR A 109 -0.81 3.55 -12.50
CA TYR A 109 -0.02 3.85 -13.68
C TYR A 109 -0.66 3.20 -14.92
N MET A 110 -0.36 3.76 -16.07
CA MET A 110 -0.69 3.18 -17.37
C MET A 110 0.56 3.19 -18.24
N GLY A 111 0.94 2.01 -18.72
CA GLY A 111 2.00 1.83 -19.70
C GLY A 111 1.51 2.10 -21.12
N ASN A 112 2.37 1.79 -22.07
CA ASN A 112 2.05 1.85 -23.49
C ASN A 112 1.81 0.43 -24.02
N PHE A 113 1.01 0.34 -25.09
CA PHE A 113 0.93 -0.90 -25.85
C PHE A 113 2.27 -1.16 -26.54
N MET A 114 2.64 -2.44 -26.64
CA MET A 114 3.76 -2.81 -27.52
C MET A 114 3.34 -2.60 -28.97
N ASP A 115 4.22 -2.00 -29.77
CA ASP A 115 3.97 -1.66 -31.17
C ASP A 115 4.08 -2.92 -32.04
N THR A 116 3.07 -3.79 -31.96
CA THR A 116 3.05 -5.06 -32.67
C THR A 116 1.65 -5.37 -33.19
N ASP A 117 1.53 -5.40 -34.51
CA ASP A 117 0.31 -5.85 -35.18
C ASP A 117 0.11 -7.35 -34.98
N GLN A 118 -1.01 -7.74 -34.39
CA GLN A 118 -1.41 -9.13 -34.27
C GLN A 118 -2.36 -9.54 -35.40
N ARG A 119 -2.06 -10.65 -36.08
CA ARG A 119 -2.95 -11.28 -37.05
C ARG A 119 -3.46 -12.59 -36.47
N LYS A 120 -4.79 -12.74 -36.41
CA LYS A 120 -5.44 -14.01 -36.04
C LYS A 120 -6.28 -14.52 -37.20
N MET A 121 -6.10 -15.80 -37.54
CA MET A 121 -6.95 -16.52 -38.50
C MET A 121 -7.85 -17.48 -37.72
N VAL A 122 -9.11 -17.57 -38.14
CA VAL A 122 -10.12 -18.41 -37.48
C VAL A 122 -10.92 -19.10 -38.57
N SER A 123 -11.17 -20.40 -38.40
CA SER A 123 -11.98 -21.18 -39.33
C SER A 123 -13.44 -20.74 -39.26
N GLN A 124 -14.13 -20.78 -40.42
CA GLN A 124 -15.53 -20.42 -40.49
C GLN A 124 -16.39 -21.25 -39.53
N GLY A 125 -17.29 -20.59 -38.79
CA GLY A 125 -18.16 -21.23 -37.81
C GLY A 125 -17.52 -21.43 -36.43
N GLN A 126 -16.22 -21.18 -36.27
CA GLN A 126 -15.55 -21.19 -34.97
C GLN A 126 -15.55 -19.80 -34.32
N ALA A 127 -15.54 -19.77 -33.00
CA ALA A 127 -15.44 -18.52 -32.24
C ALA A 127 -14.05 -17.90 -32.36
N ALA A 128 -14.00 -16.61 -32.67
CA ALA A 128 -12.77 -15.83 -32.64
C ALA A 128 -12.55 -15.27 -31.23
N VAL A 129 -11.54 -15.78 -30.53
CA VAL A 129 -11.08 -15.19 -29.26
C VAL A 129 -10.03 -14.15 -29.58
N LEU A 130 -10.11 -12.98 -28.98
CA LEU A 130 -9.14 -11.92 -29.17
C LEU A 130 -8.70 -11.50 -27.77
N ASN A 131 -7.39 -11.32 -27.60
CA ASN A 131 -6.78 -11.08 -26.30
C ASN A 131 -6.23 -9.64 -26.28
N LEU A 132 -6.20 -9.02 -25.10
CA LEU A 132 -5.60 -7.70 -24.95
C LEU A 132 -4.12 -7.81 -25.29
N LEU A 133 -3.64 -6.80 -26.01
CA LEU A 133 -2.21 -6.61 -26.12
C LEU A 133 -1.62 -6.41 -24.72
N PRO A 134 -0.43 -6.98 -24.43
CA PRO A 134 0.22 -6.78 -23.15
C PRO A 134 0.34 -5.29 -22.82
N LEU A 135 -0.32 -4.87 -21.73
CA LEU A 135 -0.35 -3.50 -21.25
C LEU A 135 -0.14 -3.49 -19.74
N ALA A 136 1.02 -2.99 -19.31
CA ALA A 136 1.30 -2.80 -17.89
C ALA A 136 0.41 -1.68 -17.35
N SER A 137 -0.54 -1.99 -16.46
CA SER A 137 -1.45 -1.00 -15.91
C SER A 137 -1.93 -1.40 -14.51
N CYS A 138 -2.14 -0.38 -13.67
CA CYS A 138 -2.80 -0.49 -12.38
C CYS A 138 -3.66 0.77 -12.19
N PRO A 139 -4.97 0.65 -11.87
CA PRO A 139 -5.78 -0.57 -11.91
C PRO A 139 -5.96 -1.11 -13.33
N ARG A 140 -6.69 -2.22 -13.48
CA ARG A 140 -7.07 -2.73 -14.80
C ARG A 140 -7.87 -1.66 -15.57
N PRO A 141 -7.53 -1.40 -16.84
CA PRO A 141 -8.16 -0.35 -17.62
C PRO A 141 -9.57 -0.77 -18.05
N GLN A 142 -10.42 0.22 -18.29
CA GLN A 142 -11.67 0.03 -19.00
C GLN A 142 -11.37 -0.08 -20.50
N VAL A 143 -11.95 -1.08 -21.14
CA VAL A 143 -11.61 -1.47 -22.52
C VAL A 143 -12.81 -1.30 -23.44
N THR A 144 -12.61 -0.67 -24.59
CA THR A 144 -13.65 -0.52 -25.62
C THR A 144 -13.14 -0.95 -26.99
N TRP A 145 -13.94 -1.79 -27.63
CA TRP A 145 -13.63 -2.47 -28.87
C TRP A 145 -14.01 -1.68 -30.12
N PHE A 146 -13.13 -1.71 -31.13
CA PHE A 146 -13.38 -1.08 -32.42
C PHE A 146 -13.07 -2.02 -33.58
N ARG A 147 -13.89 -1.93 -34.64
CA ARG A 147 -13.62 -2.54 -35.94
C ARG A 147 -13.83 -1.48 -37.01
N GLU A 148 -12.80 -1.21 -37.82
CA GLU A 148 -12.88 -0.24 -38.92
C GLU A 148 -13.44 1.12 -38.43
N GLY A 149 -12.99 1.57 -37.25
CA GLY A 149 -13.44 2.82 -36.62
C GLY A 149 -14.79 2.76 -35.88
N HIS A 150 -15.55 1.67 -36.00
CA HIS A 150 -16.86 1.52 -35.37
C HIS A 150 -16.77 0.78 -34.05
N LYS A 151 -17.41 1.33 -33.00
CA LYS A 151 -17.49 0.70 -31.68
C LYS A 151 -18.28 -0.61 -31.77
N ILE A 152 -17.69 -1.69 -31.28
CA ILE A 152 -18.36 -2.99 -31.15
C ILE A 152 -19.12 -3.01 -29.82
N ILE A 153 -20.43 -3.23 -29.88
CA ILE A 153 -21.31 -3.32 -28.71
C ILE A 153 -21.60 -4.81 -28.42
N PRO A 154 -21.52 -5.27 -27.15
CA PRO A 154 -21.86 -6.64 -26.77
C PRO A 154 -23.23 -7.09 -27.29
N SER A 155 -23.33 -8.33 -27.79
CA SER A 155 -24.56 -8.94 -28.31
C SER A 155 -24.60 -10.43 -27.99
N ASN A 156 -25.75 -11.09 -28.19
CA ASN A 156 -25.94 -12.53 -27.92
C ASN A 156 -25.02 -13.47 -28.72
N ARG A 157 -24.33 -12.97 -29.74
CA ARG A 157 -23.31 -13.71 -30.50
C ARG A 157 -21.90 -13.62 -29.90
N MET A 158 -21.73 -12.83 -28.84
CA MET A 158 -20.50 -12.71 -28.07
C MET A 158 -20.72 -13.34 -26.70
N SER A 159 -20.02 -14.44 -26.41
CA SER A 159 -19.79 -14.88 -25.04
C SER A 159 -18.87 -13.87 -24.35
N GLU A 160 -19.11 -13.55 -23.08
CA GLU A 160 -18.34 -12.60 -22.25
C GLU A 160 -16.84 -12.94 -22.18
N PHE A 161 -16.08 -12.63 -23.22
CA PHE A 161 -14.63 -12.52 -23.20
C PHE A 161 -14.25 -11.45 -24.24
N LEU A 162 -14.23 -10.20 -23.77
CA LEU A 162 -14.04 -8.98 -24.56
C LEU A 162 -12.61 -8.44 -24.35
N GLU A 163 -11.66 -8.68 -25.26
CA GLU A 163 -10.33 -8.03 -25.26
C GLU A 163 -9.59 -7.71 -26.62
N LEU A 164 -9.43 -6.40 -26.91
CA LEU A 164 -9.09 -5.58 -28.13
C LEU A 164 -8.47 -6.14 -29.46
N ILE A 165 -8.84 -5.48 -30.58
CA ILE A 165 -8.23 -5.45 -31.94
C ILE A 165 -8.04 -3.97 -32.26
N LEU A 166 -6.82 -3.60 -32.68
CA LEU A 166 -6.52 -2.32 -33.31
C LEU A 166 -7.12 -2.28 -34.74
N PRO A 167 -7.79 -1.20 -35.17
CA PRO A 167 -8.04 -1.01 -36.59
C PRO A 167 -6.72 -0.66 -37.29
N ARG A 168 -6.43 -1.39 -38.36
CA ARG A 168 -5.39 -1.01 -39.33
C ARG A 168 -5.63 0.42 -39.80
N GLY A 169 -4.57 1.22 -39.81
CA GLY A 169 -4.50 2.49 -40.53
C GLY A 169 -4.75 3.73 -39.67
N LEU A 170 -3.80 4.06 -38.81
CA LEU A 170 -3.56 5.46 -38.43
C LEU A 170 -2.10 5.77 -38.70
N ARG A 171 -1.87 6.51 -39.78
CA ARG A 171 -0.70 7.38 -39.89
C ARG A 171 -0.83 8.41 -38.76
N LEU A 172 0.22 8.57 -37.97
CA LEU A 172 0.42 9.78 -37.17
C LEU A 172 1.80 10.35 -37.51
N MET A 173 1.80 11.62 -37.93
CA MET A 173 2.92 12.54 -37.77
C MET A 173 3.23 12.72 -36.29
#